data_AF-A0A288GTD7-F1
#
_entry.id   AF-A0A288GTD7-F1
#
_cell.length_a   1.000
_cell.length_b   1.000
_cell.length_c   1.000
_cell.angle_alpha   90.00
_cell.angle_beta   90.00
_cell.angle_gamma   90.00
#
_symmetry.space_group_name_H-M   'P 1'
#
loop_
_entity.id
_entity.type
_entity.pdbx_description
1 polymer ?
#
loop_
_entity_poly.entity_id
_entity_poly.type
_entity_poly.pdbx_seq_one_letter_code
_entity_poly.pdbx_strand_id
1 'polypeptide(L)'
;MNEELTSISEQYIPSTVEKKRAITALFFVGIVMMLSVQKELSVFERYYLAFSLSLWSLGLIMFLLAVLIFFVASIVGYLFVLVLLAWFGIWAFAVQQARAGAYNHSFVVVKLLVGLGDWILSLFSDETPPVSEPSVGV
;
A
#
# COMPACT_ATOMS: atom_id res chain seq x y z
N MET A 1 -7.62 37.03 11.15
CA MET A 1 -8.52 36.29 10.25
C MET A 1 -7.75 35.23 9.47
N ASN A 2 -6.89 34.44 10.16
CA ASN A 2 -6.08 33.35 9.58
C ASN A 2 -6.06 32.10 10.50
N GLU A 3 -6.82 32.10 11.61
CA GLU A 3 -6.86 30.97 12.56
C GLU A 3 -7.96 29.94 12.24
N GLU A 4 -8.83 30.22 11.27
CA GLU A 4 -9.95 29.35 10.90
C GLU A 4 -9.60 28.35 9.77
N LEU A 5 -8.48 28.55 9.08
CA LEU A 5 -8.02 27.64 8.02
C LEU A 5 -7.20 26.46 8.55
N THR A 6 -6.78 26.48 9.82
CA THR A 6 -6.06 25.38 10.49
C THR A 6 -6.97 24.32 11.10
N SER A 7 -8.30 24.52 11.11
CA SER A 7 -9.25 23.52 11.62
C SER A 7 -9.73 22.51 10.57
N ILE A 8 -9.32 22.68 9.30
CA ILE A 8 -9.64 21.76 8.19
C ILE A 8 -8.41 20.91 7.83
N SER A 9 -7.57 20.56 8.80
CA SER A 9 -6.99 19.20 8.81
C SER A 9 -8.06 18.24 9.34
N GLU A 10 -9.26 18.31 8.75
CA GLU A 10 -10.38 17.43 9.03
C GLU A 10 -9.84 16.01 9.01
N GLN A 11 -10.05 15.32 10.13
CA GLN A 11 -9.87 13.89 10.23
C GLN A 11 -10.63 13.26 9.06
N TYR A 12 -9.94 12.99 7.96
CA TYR A 12 -10.56 12.47 6.76
C TYR A 12 -11.12 11.09 7.10
N ILE A 13 -12.45 10.97 7.12
CA ILE A 13 -13.16 9.73 7.43
C ILE A 13 -13.55 9.09 6.10
N PRO A 14 -12.88 7.99 5.69
CA PRO A 14 -13.23 7.30 4.45
C PRO A 14 -14.62 6.70 4.54
N SER A 15 -15.38 6.83 3.47
CA SER A 15 -16.69 6.23 3.30
C SER A 15 -16.61 4.70 3.26
N THR A 16 -17.72 4.03 3.56
CA THR A 16 -17.80 2.56 3.50
C THR A 16 -17.45 2.00 2.11
N VAL A 17 -17.71 2.76 1.05
CA VAL A 17 -17.38 2.35 -0.33
C VAL A 17 -15.88 2.45 -0.57
N GLU A 18 -15.23 3.52 -0.13
CA GLU A 18 -13.78 3.68 -0.22
C GLU A 18 -13.04 2.61 0.58
N LYS A 19 -13.52 2.28 1.78
CA LYS A 19 -12.99 1.16 2.59
C LYS A 19 -13.04 -0.16 1.82
N LYS A 20 -14.16 -0.46 1.16
CA LYS A 20 -14.31 -1.67 0.35
C LYS A 20 -13.36 -1.66 -0.84
N ARG A 21 -13.26 -0.54 -1.57
CA ARG A 21 -12.37 -0.43 -2.74
C ARG A 21 -10.90 -0.55 -2.35
N ALA A 22 -10.47 0.06 -1.25
CA ALA A 22 -9.11 -0.09 -0.74
C ALA A 22 -8.80 -1.52 -0.27
N ILE A 23 -9.74 -2.20 0.39
CA ILE A 23 -9.57 -3.63 0.73
C ILE A 23 -9.44 -4.45 -0.55
N THR A 24 -10.26 -4.18 -1.55
CA THR A 24 -10.18 -4.84 -2.85
C THR A 24 -8.82 -4.60 -3.51
N ALA A 25 -8.27 -3.37 -3.43
CA ALA A 25 -6.95 -3.02 -3.95
C ALA A 25 -5.81 -3.87 -3.37
N LEU A 26 -5.94 -4.37 -2.14
CA LEU A 26 -4.94 -5.26 -1.51
C LEU A 26 -4.83 -6.63 -2.20
N PHE A 27 -5.79 -6.98 -3.05
CA PHE A 27 -5.73 -8.17 -3.89
C PHE A 27 -5.29 -7.78 -5.30
N PHE A 28 -4.50 -8.66 -5.95
CA PHE A 28 -3.96 -8.42 -7.29
C PHE A 28 -5.06 -8.04 -8.32
N VAL A 29 -6.18 -8.75 -8.33
CA VAL A 29 -7.33 -8.46 -9.20
C VAL A 29 -7.91 -7.07 -8.93
N GLY A 30 -7.92 -6.65 -7.67
CA GLY A 30 -8.42 -5.34 -7.28
C GLY A 30 -7.52 -4.19 -7.73
N ILE A 31 -6.20 -4.37 -7.73
CA ILE A 31 -5.26 -3.41 -8.34
C ILE A 31 -5.64 -3.16 -9.80
N VAL A 32 -5.81 -4.24 -10.57
CA VAL A 32 -6.16 -4.15 -11.99
C VAL A 32 -7.49 -3.43 -12.18
N MET A 33 -8.53 -3.79 -11.41
CA MET A 33 -9.83 -3.09 -11.48
C MET A 33 -9.69 -1.61 -11.15
N MET A 34 -8.92 -1.26 -10.12
CA MET A 34 -8.77 0.11 -9.65
C MET A 34 -8.04 0.97 -10.68
N LEU A 35 -6.97 0.46 -11.28
CA LEU A 35 -6.26 1.14 -12.37
C LEU A 35 -7.05 1.22 -13.68
N SER A 36 -7.90 0.22 -13.97
CA SER A 36 -8.64 0.18 -15.24
C SER A 36 -9.96 0.96 -15.23
N VAL A 37 -10.62 1.04 -14.07
CA VAL A 37 -12.01 1.51 -13.96
C VAL A 37 -12.10 2.87 -13.26
N GLN A 38 -11.21 3.17 -12.32
CA GLN A 38 -11.30 4.39 -11.52
C GLN A 38 -10.44 5.49 -12.16
N LYS A 39 -11.08 6.55 -12.67
CA LYS A 39 -10.38 7.72 -13.22
C LYS A 39 -9.90 8.69 -12.14
N GLU A 40 -10.61 8.73 -11.01
CA GLU A 40 -10.28 9.56 -9.86
C GLU A 40 -10.24 8.67 -8.62
N LEU A 41 -9.12 8.73 -7.90
CA LEU A 41 -8.87 7.95 -6.70
C LEU A 41 -8.83 8.91 -5.51
N SER A 42 -9.55 8.58 -4.44
CA SER A 42 -9.39 9.35 -3.21
C SER A 42 -7.99 9.15 -2.61
N VAL A 43 -7.58 10.05 -1.72
CA VAL A 43 -6.29 9.92 -1.01
C VAL A 43 -6.20 8.57 -0.30
N PHE A 44 -7.33 8.09 0.25
CA PHE A 44 -7.41 6.79 0.92
C PHE A 44 -7.09 5.62 -0.01
N GLU A 45 -7.77 5.65 -1.14
CA GLU A 45 -7.74 4.65 -2.17
C GLU A 45 -6.37 4.58 -2.81
N ARG A 46 -5.77 5.73 -3.10
CA ARG A 46 -4.43 5.82 -3.64
C ARG A 46 -3.37 5.30 -2.68
N TYR A 47 -3.47 5.63 -1.38
CA TYR A 47 -2.56 5.10 -0.36
C TYR A 47 -2.55 3.55 -0.38
N TYR A 48 -3.73 2.93 -0.35
CA TYR A 48 -3.83 1.48 -0.36
C TYR A 48 -3.47 0.88 -1.71
N LEU A 49 -3.74 1.54 -2.82
CA LEU A 49 -3.31 1.11 -4.15
C LEU A 49 -1.78 1.10 -4.26
N ALA A 50 -1.11 2.18 -3.86
CA ALA A 50 0.35 2.28 -3.83
C ALA A 50 0.95 1.19 -2.92
N PHE A 51 0.44 1.08 -1.69
CA PHE A 51 0.89 0.04 -0.77
C PHE A 51 0.72 -1.38 -1.33
N SER A 52 -0.41 -1.64 -2.00
CA SER A 52 -0.70 -2.94 -2.63
C SER A 52 0.23 -3.22 -3.79
N LEU A 53 0.49 -2.23 -4.65
CA LEU A 53 1.46 -2.36 -5.75
C LEU A 53 2.83 -2.77 -5.21
N SER A 54 3.33 -2.10 -4.18
CA SER A 54 4.59 -2.47 -3.54
C SER A 54 4.58 -3.87 -2.96
N LEU A 55 3.49 -4.27 -2.31
CA LEU A 55 3.38 -5.61 -1.77
C LEU A 55 3.45 -6.65 -2.90
N TRP A 56 2.65 -6.50 -3.95
CA TRP A 56 2.66 -7.50 -5.02
C TRP A 56 3.98 -7.50 -5.80
N SER A 57 4.60 -6.34 -6.03
CA SER A 57 5.90 -6.23 -6.70
C SER A 57 7.04 -6.84 -5.88
N LEU A 58 7.15 -6.52 -4.60
CA LEU A 58 8.17 -7.11 -3.73
C LEU A 58 7.93 -8.60 -3.49
N GLY A 59 6.67 -9.00 -3.34
CA GLY A 59 6.28 -10.41 -3.24
C GLY A 59 6.74 -11.21 -4.47
N LEU A 60 6.57 -10.65 -5.67
CA LEU A 60 7.04 -11.26 -6.91
C LEU A 60 8.57 -11.38 -6.96
N ILE A 61 9.31 -10.33 -6.57
CA ILE A 61 10.78 -10.35 -6.53
C ILE A 61 11.27 -11.42 -5.54
N MET A 62 10.70 -11.46 -4.33
CA MET A 62 11.07 -12.47 -3.32
C MET A 62 10.74 -13.88 -3.79
N PHE A 63 9.61 -14.07 -4.47
CA PHE A 63 9.26 -15.37 -5.05
C PHE A 63 10.28 -15.80 -6.11
N LEU A 64 10.66 -14.91 -7.04
CA LEU A 64 11.67 -15.22 -8.06
C LEU A 64 13.03 -15.55 -7.45
N LEU A 65 13.47 -14.80 -6.43
CA LEU A 65 14.71 -15.08 -5.69
C LEU A 65 14.64 -16.43 -4.99
N ALA A 66 13.50 -16.76 -4.39
CA ALA A 66 13.32 -18.05 -3.73
C ALA A 66 13.37 -19.22 -4.72
N VAL A 67 12.75 -19.08 -5.89
CA VAL A 67 12.86 -20.07 -6.97
C VAL A 67 14.31 -20.24 -7.39
N LEU A 68 15.06 -19.16 -7.58
CA LEU A 68 16.48 -19.22 -7.94
C LEU A 68 17.32 -19.96 -6.90
N ILE A 69 17.12 -19.65 -5.62
CA ILE A 69 17.88 -20.25 -4.51
C ILE A 69 17.47 -21.71 -4.28
N PHE A 70 16.20 -22.07 -4.50
CA PHE A 70 15.70 -23.44 -4.38
C PHE A 70 16.46 -24.43 -5.27
N PHE A 71 16.85 -24.01 -6.49
CA PHE A 71 17.66 -24.84 -7.38
C PHE A 71 19.10 -25.04 -6.90
N VAL A 72 19.60 -24.20 -6.00
CA VAL A 72 20.99 -24.23 -5.51
C VAL A 72 21.10 -24.87 -4.12
N ALA A 73 20.10 -24.70 -3.25
CA ALA A 73 20.15 -25.15 -1.86
C ALA A 73 18.78 -25.59 -1.32
N SER A 74 18.53 -26.90 -1.28
CA SER A 74 17.25 -27.47 -0.80
C SER A 74 16.94 -27.20 0.69
N ILE A 75 17.93 -26.85 1.50
CA ILE A 75 17.75 -26.55 2.94
C ILE A 75 17.11 -25.17 3.19
N VAL A 76 17.09 -24.28 2.19
CA VAL A 76 16.56 -22.90 2.31
C VAL A 76 15.02 -22.87 2.38
N GLY A 77 14.34 -23.98 2.12
CA GLY A 77 12.87 -24.06 2.09
C GLY A 77 12.18 -23.57 3.38
N TYR A 78 12.73 -23.87 4.57
CA TYR A 78 12.12 -23.45 5.83
C TYR A 78 12.21 -21.94 6.08
N LEU A 79 13.34 -21.32 5.72
CA LEU A 79 13.51 -19.86 5.82
C LEU A 79 12.52 -19.15 4.89
N PHE A 80 12.31 -19.70 3.70
CA PHE A 80 11.32 -19.16 2.76
C PHE A 80 9.90 -19.21 3.32
N VAL A 81 9.51 -20.30 3.99
CA VAL A 81 8.20 -20.40 4.65
C VAL A 81 8.03 -19.32 5.73
N LEU A 82 9.05 -19.06 6.55
CA LEU A 82 9.00 -17.99 7.56
C LEU A 82 8.83 -16.61 6.92
N VAL A 83 9.54 -16.34 5.82
CA VAL A 83 9.41 -15.09 5.06
C VAL A 83 8.00 -14.94 4.49
N LEU A 84 7.41 -16.00 3.93
CA LEU A 84 6.03 -15.98 3.45
C LEU A 84 5.02 -15.71 4.57
N LEU A 85 5.21 -16.32 5.75
CA LEU A 85 4.34 -16.06 6.91
C LEU A 85 4.42 -14.59 7.36
N ALA A 86 5.63 -14.02 7.43
CA ALA A 86 5.80 -12.60 7.72
C ALA A 86 5.12 -11.72 6.65
N TRP A 87 5.23 -12.11 5.38
CA TRP A 87 4.58 -11.43 4.26
C TRP A 87 3.06 -11.42 4.39
N PHE A 88 2.46 -12.57 4.67
CA PHE A 88 1.03 -12.69 4.96
C PHE A 88 0.61 -11.89 6.19
N GLY A 89 1.47 -11.80 7.21
CA GLY A 89 1.23 -10.96 8.38
C GLY A 89 1.12 -9.47 8.03
N ILE A 90 2.03 -8.95 7.20
CA ILE A 90 1.98 -7.56 6.71
C ILE A 90 0.69 -7.32 5.91
N TRP A 91 0.33 -8.27 5.03
CA TRP A 91 -0.89 -8.17 4.24
C TRP A 91 -2.15 -8.18 5.12
N ALA A 92 -2.26 -9.11 6.07
CA ALA A 92 -3.40 -9.20 6.98
C ALA A 92 -3.54 -7.94 7.85
N PHE A 93 -2.42 -7.41 8.33
CA PHE A 93 -2.38 -6.13 9.04
C PHE A 93 -2.92 -4.99 8.16
N ALA A 94 -2.51 -4.92 6.90
CA ALA A 94 -2.99 -3.90 5.98
C ALA A 94 -4.50 -3.99 5.71
N VAL A 95 -5.04 -5.21 5.55
CA VAL A 95 -6.48 -5.44 5.42
C VAL A 95 -7.23 -4.95 6.65
N GLN A 96 -6.71 -5.25 7.85
CA GLN A 96 -7.32 -4.80 9.10
C GLN A 96 -7.35 -3.27 9.21
N GLN A 97 -6.25 -2.60 8.83
CA GLN A 97 -6.17 -1.15 8.81
C GLN A 97 -7.13 -0.52 7.79
N ALA A 98 -7.22 -1.10 6.58
CA ALA A 98 -8.13 -0.63 5.53
C ALA A 98 -9.60 -0.74 5.98
N ARG A 99 -9.93 -1.84 6.69
CA ARG A 99 -11.25 -2.05 7.28
C ARG A 99 -11.57 -1.04 8.39
N ALA A 100 -10.59 -0.70 9.22
CA ALA A 100 -10.75 0.35 10.22
C ALA A 100 -10.92 1.74 9.56
N GLY A 101 -10.41 1.93 8.35
CA GLY A 101 -10.33 3.24 7.70
C GLY A 101 -9.15 4.07 8.20
N ALA A 102 -8.12 3.41 8.72
CA ALA A 102 -6.94 4.06 9.27
C ALA A 102 -5.75 3.87 8.32
N TYR A 103 -4.88 4.87 8.20
CA TYR A 103 -3.58 4.73 7.56
C TYR A 103 -2.49 4.66 8.61
N ASN A 104 -1.41 3.98 8.28
CA ASN A 104 -0.33 3.81 9.23
C ASN A 104 0.97 4.43 8.71
N HIS A 105 1.17 5.70 9.04
CA HIS A 105 2.39 6.42 8.70
C HIS A 105 3.47 6.32 9.80
N SER A 106 3.18 5.72 10.96
CA SER A 106 4.15 5.68 12.06
C SER A 106 5.23 4.61 11.89
N PHE A 107 4.96 3.57 11.10
CA PHE A 107 5.95 2.50 10.85
C PHE A 107 6.77 2.81 9.60
N VAL A 108 8.10 2.84 9.76
CA VAL A 108 9.07 3.08 8.68
C VAL A 108 8.87 2.10 7.52
N VAL A 109 8.62 0.82 7.81
CA VAL A 109 8.39 -0.21 6.79
C VAL A 109 7.16 0.13 5.94
N VAL A 110 6.08 0.59 6.55
CA VAL A 110 4.85 0.95 5.82
C VAL A 110 5.08 2.18 4.97
N LYS A 111 5.77 3.21 5.50
CA LYS A 111 6.15 4.41 4.73
C LYS A 111 7.00 4.06 3.50
N LEU A 112 7.99 3.20 3.66
CA LEU A 112 8.83 2.73 2.55
C LEU A 112 8.01 1.98 1.50
N LEU A 113 7.10 1.10 1.93
CA LEU A 113 6.21 0.38 1.02
C LEU A 113 5.28 1.33 0.26
N VAL A 114 4.65 2.30 0.92
CA VAL A 114 3.80 3.27 0.23
C VAL A 114 4.62 4.10 -0.76
N GLY A 115 5.79 4.59 -0.34
CA GLY A 115 6.67 5.39 -1.21
C GLY A 115 7.19 4.62 -2.43
N LEU A 116 7.52 3.33 -2.27
CA LEU A 116 7.87 2.46 -3.39
C LEU A 116 6.70 2.29 -4.36
N GLY A 117 5.47 2.32 -3.85
CA GLY A 117 4.25 2.13 -4.62
C GLY A 117 3.88 3.37 -5.41
N ASP A 118 4.03 4.54 -4.77
CA ASP A 118 3.92 5.83 -5.43
C ASP A 118 4.97 5.99 -6.51
N TRP A 119 6.21 5.54 -6.26
CA TRP A 119 7.24 5.49 -7.29
C TRP A 119 6.83 4.58 -8.46
N ILE A 120 6.31 3.38 -8.19
CA ILE A 120 5.80 2.48 -9.24
C ILE A 120 4.68 3.16 -10.04
N LEU A 121 3.71 3.80 -9.38
CA LEU A 121 2.62 4.52 -10.03
C LEU A 121 3.14 5.67 -10.92
N SER A 122 4.18 6.37 -10.49
CA SER A 122 4.78 7.46 -11.26
C SER A 122 5.40 6.99 -12.58
N LEU A 123 5.79 5.72 -12.69
CA LEU A 123 6.27 5.15 -13.97
C LEU A 123 5.18 5.07 -15.04
N PHE A 124 3.91 5.16 -14.64
CA PHE A 124 2.75 5.01 -15.52
C PHE A 124 1.90 6.29 -15.57
N SER A 125 2.32 7.39 -14.94
CA SER A 125 1.54 8.63 -14.86
C SER A 125 2.44 9.86 -14.68
N ASP A 126 2.45 10.74 -15.67
CA ASP A 126 3.29 11.97 -15.70
C ASP A 126 2.86 13.07 -14.71
N GLU A 127 1.68 12.97 -14.09
CA GLU A 127 1.07 14.05 -13.26
C GLU A 127 0.49 13.57 -11.92
N THR A 128 1.10 12.60 -11.24
CA THR A 128 0.59 12.19 -9.92
C THR A 128 1.35 12.89 -8.79
N PRO A 129 0.80 13.96 -8.16
CA PRO A 129 1.43 14.57 -6.99
C PRO A 129 1.59 13.49 -5.92
N PRO A 130 2.69 13.40 -5.15
CA PRO A 130 2.86 12.37 -4.12
C PRO A 130 1.68 12.38 -3.13
N VAL A 131 1.39 11.27 -2.45
CA VAL A 131 0.45 11.29 -1.33
C VAL A 131 1.01 12.28 -0.30
N SER A 132 0.53 13.52 -0.31
CA SER A 132 1.05 14.57 0.53
C SER A 132 0.78 14.16 1.97
N GLU A 133 1.86 14.03 2.76
CA GLU A 133 1.74 13.94 4.21
C GLU A 133 0.82 15.08 4.66
N PRO A 134 -0.20 14.83 5.51
CA PRO A 134 -0.83 15.93 6.21
C PRO A 134 0.31 16.67 6.92
N SER A 135 0.49 17.94 6.57
CA SER A 135 1.59 18.77 7.06
C SER A 135 1.67 18.62 8.58
N VAL A 136 2.76 18.03 9.06
CA VAL A 136 3.09 18.07 10.48
C VAL A 136 3.49 19.52 10.74
N GLY A 137 2.52 20.33 11.14
CA GLY A 137 2.74 21.69 11.59
C GLY A 137 3.57 21.63 12.88
N VAL A 138 4.82 22.08 12.80
CA VAL A 138 5.61 22.53 13.96
C VAL A 138 5.13 23.92 14.33
#